data_AF-A0A8S1YCB0-F1
#
_entry.id   AF-A0A8S1YCB0-F1
#
_cell.length_a   1.000
_cell.length_b   1.000
_cell.length_c   1.000
_cell.angle_alpha   90.00
_cell.angle_beta   90.00
_cell.angle_gamma   90.00
#
_symmetry.space_group_name_H-M   'P 1'
#
loop_
_entity.id
_entity.type
_entity.pdbx_description
1 polymer ?
#
loop_
_entity_poly.entity_id
_entity_poly.type
_entity_poly.pdbx_seq_one_letter_code
_entity_poly.pdbx_strand_id
1 'polypeptide(L)'
;MFILFIISKFTLGCQINGYESGVCSQRVQISDGVEFCNYELDDYICVPELRNLWPDHTIENRDKEIRLDFVAYIRDRLVQEINGEVDSVLIKDDTCYKAYKQFLCKWNFPPCDQTTNLTIPICQSYCTSYYENCGLNLTPCLQYFQKLKPGLDQNC
;
A
#
# COMPACT_ATOMS: atom_id res chain seq x y z
N MET A 1 38.32 5.74 -32.82
CA MET A 1 37.94 6.03 -31.42
C MET A 1 36.47 5.64 -31.27
N PHE A 2 36.19 4.41 -30.80
CA PHE A 2 34.82 3.93 -30.62
C PHE A 2 34.30 4.44 -29.27
N ILE A 3 33.31 5.34 -29.31
CA ILE A 3 32.60 5.79 -28.11
C ILE A 3 31.59 4.67 -27.76
N LEU A 4 31.93 3.85 -26.78
CA LEU A 4 31.00 2.92 -26.13
C LEU A 4 30.03 3.75 -25.28
N PHE A 5 28.81 3.98 -25.79
CA PHE A 5 27.69 4.42 -24.97
C PHE A 5 27.34 3.30 -24.00
N ILE A 6 27.80 3.41 -22.74
CA ILE A 6 27.27 2.59 -21.65
C ILE A 6 25.84 3.10 -21.41
N ILE A 7 24.87 2.46 -22.07
CA ILE A 7 23.46 2.59 -21.69
C ILE A 7 23.35 1.88 -20.35
N SER A 8 23.54 2.62 -19.26
CA SER A 8 23.11 2.18 -17.94
C SER A 8 21.61 1.92 -18.05
N LYS A 9 21.22 0.64 -18.07
CA LYS A 9 19.84 0.28 -17.77
C LYS A 9 19.66 0.70 -16.32
N PHE A 10 19.04 1.86 -16.08
CA PHE A 10 18.35 2.09 -14.82
C PHE A 10 17.35 0.94 -14.71
N THR A 11 17.74 -0.09 -13.98
CA THR A 11 16.82 -1.15 -13.58
C THR A 11 15.85 -0.46 -12.64
N LEU A 12 14.68 -0.08 -13.16
CA LEU A 12 13.58 0.44 -12.36
C LEU A 12 13.35 -0.58 -11.24
N GLY A 13 13.72 -0.19 -10.02
CA GLY A 13 13.52 -0.99 -8.84
C GLY A 13 12.07 -0.95 -8.37
N CYS A 14 11.85 -1.65 -7.28
CA CYS A 14 10.58 -1.68 -6.60
C CYS A 14 10.24 -0.27 -6.04
N GLN A 15 9.11 0.25 -6.48
CA GLN A 15 8.57 1.55 -6.09
C GLN A 15 7.55 1.41 -4.96
N ILE A 16 7.71 2.24 -3.94
CA ILE A 16 6.75 2.42 -2.84
C ILE A 16 6.22 3.84 -2.96
N ASN A 17 4.90 3.99 -3.04
CA ASN A 17 4.25 5.31 -3.24
C ASN A 17 4.79 6.10 -4.45
N GLY A 18 5.24 5.41 -5.50
CA GLY A 18 5.81 6.03 -6.72
C GLY A 18 7.29 6.41 -6.61
N TYR A 19 7.96 6.12 -5.49
CA TYR A 19 9.39 6.35 -5.31
C TYR A 19 10.17 5.03 -5.31
N GLU A 20 11.24 4.95 -6.12
CA GLU A 20 12.18 3.82 -6.14
C GLU A 20 12.99 3.76 -4.85
N SER A 21 12.42 3.09 -3.85
CA SER A 21 12.91 3.07 -2.46
C SER A 21 12.83 1.68 -1.84
N GLY A 22 12.40 0.67 -2.59
CA GLY A 22 12.19 -0.67 -2.07
C GLY A 22 12.89 -1.76 -2.84
N VAL A 23 12.87 -2.94 -2.22
CA VAL A 23 13.31 -4.22 -2.79
C VAL A 23 12.13 -5.18 -2.83
N CYS A 24 12.02 -5.96 -3.90
CA CYS A 24 10.98 -7.00 -3.99
C CYS A 24 11.37 -8.17 -3.08
N SER A 25 10.55 -8.47 -2.07
CA SER A 25 10.83 -9.50 -1.07
C SER A 25 9.65 -10.45 -0.91
N GLN A 26 9.96 -11.69 -0.56
CA GLN A 26 8.94 -12.70 -0.29
C GLN A 26 8.35 -12.47 1.11
N ARG A 27 7.03 -12.37 1.22
CA ARG A 27 6.31 -12.06 2.47
C ARG A 27 6.68 -12.97 3.64
N VAL A 28 6.81 -14.28 3.38
CA VAL A 28 7.14 -15.26 4.44
C VAL A 28 8.54 -15.09 5.02
N GLN A 29 9.45 -14.40 4.32
CA GLN A 29 10.82 -14.15 4.80
C GLN A 29 10.91 -12.91 5.68
N ILE A 30 9.91 -12.03 5.61
CA ILE A 30 9.87 -10.73 6.30
C ILE A 30 8.73 -10.66 7.32
N SER A 31 7.97 -11.74 7.52
CA SER A 31 6.72 -11.73 8.28
C SER A 31 6.88 -11.23 9.71
N ASP A 32 8.05 -11.44 10.31
CA ASP A 32 8.38 -10.99 11.66
C ASP A 32 8.49 -9.45 11.75
N GLY A 33 8.79 -8.79 10.63
CA GLY A 33 8.91 -7.33 10.53
C GLY A 33 7.65 -6.61 10.04
N VAL A 34 6.60 -7.34 9.62
CA VAL A 34 5.32 -6.78 9.11
C VAL A 34 4.10 -7.26 9.90
N GLU A 35 4.20 -7.34 11.23
CA GLU A 35 3.18 -7.93 12.09
C GLU A 35 1.76 -7.39 11.85
N PHE A 36 1.61 -6.07 11.69
CA PHE A 36 0.31 -5.44 11.48
C PHE A 36 -0.28 -5.80 10.11
N CYS A 37 0.51 -5.68 9.05
CA CYS A 37 0.03 -5.87 7.68
C CYS A 37 0.10 -7.31 7.16
N ASN A 38 0.84 -8.23 7.80
CA ASN A 38 1.22 -9.54 7.22
C ASN A 38 0.10 -10.33 6.52
N TYR A 39 -1.11 -10.32 7.06
CA TYR A 39 -2.24 -11.08 6.51
C TYR A 39 -2.96 -10.40 5.33
N GLU A 40 -2.65 -9.14 5.05
CA GLU A 40 -3.22 -8.38 3.94
C GLU A 40 -2.32 -8.40 2.69
N LEU A 41 -1.09 -8.89 2.82
CA LEU A 41 -0.04 -8.74 1.82
C LEU A 41 0.00 -9.92 0.84
N ASP A 42 0.42 -9.63 -0.39
CA ASP A 42 0.67 -10.64 -1.42
C ASP A 42 1.97 -11.42 -1.14
N ASP A 43 2.22 -12.52 -1.86
CA ASP A 43 3.39 -13.36 -1.62
C ASP A 43 4.73 -12.64 -1.89
N TYR A 44 4.74 -11.72 -2.84
CA TYR A 44 5.88 -10.86 -3.17
C TYR A 44 5.46 -9.40 -3.09
N ILE A 45 6.16 -8.66 -2.26
CA ILE A 45 5.85 -7.26 -1.98
C ILE A 45 7.09 -6.39 -1.97
N CYS A 46 6.85 -5.12 -2.24
CA CYS A 46 7.80 -4.06 -2.11
C CYS A 46 8.01 -3.66 -0.66
N VAL A 47 9.24 -3.78 -0.16
CA VAL A 47 9.62 -3.37 1.21
C VAL A 47 10.75 -2.35 1.22
N PRO A 48 10.82 -1.47 2.24
CA PRO A 48 11.92 -0.52 2.42
C PRO A 48 13.29 -1.17 2.25
N GLU A 49 14.14 -0.59 1.39
CA GLU A 49 15.53 -0.99 1.29
C GLU A 49 16.35 -0.31 2.39
N LEU A 50 16.99 -1.10 3.25
CA LEU A 50 17.85 -0.56 4.30
C LEU A 50 19.07 0.13 3.69
N ARG A 51 19.20 1.44 3.92
CA ARG A 51 20.32 2.26 3.44
C ARG A 51 20.96 2.99 4.60
N ASN A 52 22.29 3.11 4.58
CA ASN A 52 23.06 3.79 5.65
C ASN A 52 22.62 5.23 5.93
N LEU A 53 22.11 5.94 4.92
CA LEU A 53 21.65 7.32 5.04
C LEU A 53 20.25 7.44 5.66
N TRP A 54 19.49 6.35 5.72
CA TRP A 54 18.12 6.30 6.25
C TRP A 54 17.96 5.09 7.18
N PRO A 55 18.59 5.13 8.37
CA PRO A 55 18.60 3.99 9.30
C PRO A 55 17.18 3.62 9.79
N ASP A 56 16.25 4.58 9.78
CA ASP A 56 14.87 4.36 10.20
C ASP A 56 13.98 3.83 9.08
N HIS A 57 14.48 3.73 7.84
CA HIS A 57 13.74 3.21 6.69
C HIS A 57 13.74 1.68 6.69
N THR A 58 13.18 1.10 7.74
CA THR A 58 13.08 -0.35 7.95
C THR A 58 11.64 -0.84 7.74
N ILE A 59 11.51 -2.15 7.57
CA ILE A 59 10.22 -2.82 7.41
C ILE A 59 9.35 -2.62 8.66
N GLU A 60 9.94 -2.81 9.84
CA GLU A 60 9.29 -2.71 11.15
C GLU A 60 8.79 -1.30 11.41
N ASN A 61 9.62 -0.29 11.13
CA ASN A 61 9.23 1.10 11.30
C ASN A 61 8.09 1.47 10.35
N ARG A 62 8.15 1.00 9.11
CA ARG A 62 7.07 1.24 8.14
C ARG A 62 5.76 0.57 8.55
N ASP A 63 5.79 -0.70 8.98
CA ASP A 63 4.60 -1.41 9.48
C ASP A 63 4.01 -0.72 10.73
N LYS A 64 4.87 -0.24 11.63
CA LYS A 64 4.48 0.54 12.81
C LYS A 64 3.82 1.87 12.43
N GLU A 65 4.38 2.63 11.48
CA GLU A 65 3.78 3.87 10.97
C GLU A 65 2.38 3.61 10.41
N ILE A 66 2.25 2.58 9.57
CA ILE A 66 0.96 2.18 8.99
C ILE A 66 -0.06 1.83 10.08
N ARG A 67 0.37 1.11 11.12
CA ARG A 67 -0.48 0.80 12.28
C ARG A 67 -0.93 2.06 13.01
N LEU A 68 -0.06 3.05 13.18
CA LEU A 68 -0.39 4.31 13.84
C LEU A 68 -1.40 5.12 13.01
N ASP A 69 -1.20 5.21 11.70
CA ASP A 69 -2.13 5.85 10.77
C ASP A 69 -3.50 5.17 10.81
N PHE A 70 -3.52 3.83 10.82
CA PHE A 70 -4.74 3.05 10.94
C PHE A 70 -5.51 3.39 12.23
N VAL A 71 -4.82 3.36 13.37
CA VAL A 71 -5.44 3.65 14.68
C VAL A 71 -5.94 5.09 14.75
N ALA A 72 -5.20 6.05 14.17
CA ALA A 72 -5.62 7.44 14.12
C ALA A 72 -6.90 7.61 13.32
N TYR A 73 -6.97 7.05 12.10
CA TYR A 73 -8.16 7.10 11.26
C TYR A 73 -9.39 6.50 11.96
N ILE A 74 -9.25 5.31 12.56
CA ILE A 74 -10.36 4.64 13.25
C ILE A 74 -10.85 5.46 14.44
N ARG A 75 -9.92 6.03 15.22
CA ARG A 75 -10.28 6.92 16.34
C ARG A 75 -11.08 8.12 15.85
N ASP A 76 -10.56 8.82 14.84
CA ASP A 76 -11.16 10.07 14.37
C ASP A 76 -12.53 9.81 13.74
N ARG A 77 -12.68 8.72 12.97
CA ARG A 77 -13.96 8.31 12.41
C ARG A 77 -14.95 7.90 13.48
N LEU A 78 -14.53 7.14 14.50
CA LEU A 78 -15.41 6.73 15.59
C LEU A 78 -15.95 7.93 16.38
N VAL A 79 -15.13 8.97 16.59
CA VAL A 79 -15.59 10.22 17.23
C VAL A 79 -16.70 10.87 16.41
N GLN A 80 -16.53 10.98 15.09
CA GLN A 80 -17.55 11.54 14.19
C GLN A 80 -18.85 10.70 14.22
N GLU A 81 -18.75 9.38 14.25
CA GLU A 81 -19.90 8.49 14.30
C GLU A 81 -20.67 8.59 15.63
N ILE A 82 -19.95 8.71 16.76
CA ILE A 82 -20.56 8.91 18.09
C ILE A 82 -21.26 10.26 18.18
N ASN A 83 -20.67 11.29 17.58
CA ASN A 83 -21.27 12.63 17.52
C ASN A 83 -22.43 12.73 16.52
N GLY A 84 -22.66 11.69 15.70
CA GLY A 84 -23.68 11.69 14.65
C GLY A 84 -23.35 12.60 13.46
N GLU A 85 -22.07 12.93 13.26
CA GLU A 85 -21.59 13.78 12.16
C GLU A 85 -21.52 12.99 10.82
N VAL A 86 -21.36 11.68 10.92
CA VAL A 86 -21.26 10.75 9.78
C VAL A 86 -22.03 9.46 10.08
N ASP A 87 -22.33 8.70 9.04
CA ASP A 87 -23.02 7.41 9.17
C ASP A 87 -22.23 6.45 10.07
N SER A 88 -22.94 5.83 11.02
CA SER A 88 -22.39 4.86 11.98
C SER A 88 -22.06 3.54 11.29
N VAL A 89 -20.93 3.48 10.61
CA VAL A 89 -20.46 2.29 9.91
C VAL A 89 -19.55 1.46 10.83
N LEU A 90 -18.53 2.08 11.43
CA LEU A 90 -17.60 1.40 12.35
C LEU A 90 -18.28 0.86 13.60
N ILE A 91 -19.33 1.54 14.08
CA ILE A 91 -20.11 1.08 15.25
C ILE A 91 -20.93 -0.17 14.92
N LYS A 92 -21.38 -0.31 13.66
CA LYS A 92 -22.30 -1.39 13.25
C LYS A 92 -21.58 -2.68 12.89
N ASP A 93 -20.44 -2.59 12.23
CA ASP A 93 -19.69 -3.76 11.77
C ASP A 93 -18.20 -3.47 11.56
N ASP A 94 -17.42 -4.54 11.32
CA ASP A 94 -15.97 -4.47 11.13
C ASP A 94 -15.52 -4.37 9.66
N THR A 95 -16.44 -4.32 8.71
CA THR A 95 -16.12 -4.39 7.28
C THR A 95 -15.36 -3.16 6.82
N CYS A 96 -15.75 -1.97 7.25
CA CYS A 96 -15.05 -0.72 6.92
C CYS A 96 -13.59 -0.75 7.38
N TYR A 97 -13.31 -1.07 8.64
CA TYR A 97 -11.93 -1.03 9.12
C TYR A 97 -11.08 -2.17 8.57
N LYS A 98 -11.67 -3.33 8.27
CA LYS A 98 -10.96 -4.41 7.57
C LYS A 98 -10.60 -4.00 6.14
N ALA A 99 -11.54 -3.45 5.37
CA ALA A 99 -11.30 -2.98 4.02
C ALA A 99 -10.28 -1.82 4.00
N TYR A 100 -10.36 -0.90 4.97
CA TYR A 100 -9.37 0.16 5.13
C TYR A 100 -7.98 -0.40 5.43
N LYS A 101 -7.87 -1.35 6.37
CA LYS A 101 -6.59 -2.00 6.69
C LYS A 101 -5.98 -2.65 5.45
N GLN A 102 -6.77 -3.41 4.70
CA GLN A 102 -6.31 -4.08 3.49
C GLN A 102 -5.78 -3.08 2.46
N PHE A 103 -6.55 -2.03 2.17
CA PHE A 103 -6.14 -0.97 1.26
C PHE A 103 -4.85 -0.29 1.72
N LEU A 104 -4.79 0.13 2.99
CA LEU A 104 -3.66 0.84 3.57
C LEU A 104 -2.37 -0.01 3.54
N CYS A 105 -2.46 -1.30 3.89
CA CYS A 105 -1.32 -2.21 3.88
C CYS A 105 -0.80 -2.44 2.45
N LYS A 106 -1.68 -2.76 1.49
CA LYS A 106 -1.28 -2.99 0.11
C LYS A 106 -0.76 -1.72 -0.56
N TRP A 107 -1.29 -0.55 -0.19
CA TRP A 107 -0.78 0.72 -0.69
C TRP A 107 0.67 0.97 -0.26
N ASN A 108 0.99 0.66 0.98
CA ASN A 108 2.32 0.92 1.54
C ASN A 108 3.35 -0.20 1.29
N PHE A 109 2.87 -1.42 1.04
CA PHE A 109 3.67 -2.58 0.64
C PHE A 109 3.07 -3.18 -0.64
N PRO A 110 3.20 -2.50 -1.79
CA PRO A 110 2.56 -2.93 -3.02
C PRO A 110 3.14 -4.25 -3.53
N PRO A 111 2.37 -5.06 -4.27
CA PRO A 111 2.87 -6.29 -4.86
C PRO A 111 4.01 -5.99 -5.84
N CYS A 112 4.88 -6.97 -6.07
CA CYS A 112 5.97 -6.86 -7.03
C CYS A 112 6.21 -8.16 -7.78
N ASP A 113 6.73 -8.04 -8.99
CA ASP A 113 7.15 -9.18 -9.79
C ASP A 113 8.58 -9.58 -9.39
N GLN A 114 8.75 -10.78 -8.86
CA GLN A 114 10.03 -11.31 -8.39
C GLN A 114 11.11 -11.42 -9.48
N THR A 115 10.73 -11.51 -10.76
CA THR A 115 11.65 -11.69 -11.89
C THR A 115 12.21 -10.36 -12.35
N THR A 116 11.36 -9.34 -12.40
CA THR A 116 11.66 -8.01 -12.93
C THR A 116 11.97 -6.99 -11.84
N ASN A 117 11.66 -7.28 -10.57
CA ASN A 117 11.68 -6.37 -9.42
C ASN A 117 10.75 -5.16 -9.56
N LEU A 118 9.85 -5.15 -10.55
CA LEU A 118 8.93 -4.04 -10.78
C LEU A 118 7.72 -4.13 -9.85
N THR A 119 7.31 -2.99 -9.32
CA THR A 119 6.04 -2.86 -8.61
C THR A 119 4.89 -3.18 -9.54
N ILE A 120 3.99 -4.02 -9.06
CA ILE A 120 2.69 -4.29 -9.67
C ILE A 120 1.69 -3.30 -9.02
N PRO A 121 0.90 -2.56 -9.81
CA PRO A 121 -0.13 -1.70 -9.25
C PRO A 121 -1.10 -2.50 -8.38
N ILE A 122 -1.51 -1.92 -7.25
CA ILE A 122 -2.57 -2.51 -6.44
C ILE A 122 -3.90 -2.50 -7.21
N CYS A 123 -4.80 -3.42 -6.88
CA CYS A 123 -6.13 -3.46 -7.45
C CYS A 123 -6.94 -2.21 -7.09
N GLN A 124 -7.70 -1.70 -8.07
CA GLN A 124 -8.72 -0.68 -7.81
C GLN A 124 -9.77 -1.17 -6.78
N SER A 125 -10.07 -2.47 -6.79
CA SER A 125 -11.06 -3.10 -5.90
C SER A 125 -10.77 -2.92 -4.41
N TYR A 126 -9.49 -2.88 -3.99
CA TYR A 126 -9.14 -2.60 -2.59
C TYR A 126 -9.56 -1.20 -2.18
N CYS A 127 -9.35 -0.24 -3.07
CA CYS A 127 -9.74 1.15 -2.85
C CYS A 127 -11.26 1.32 -2.87
N THR A 128 -11.96 0.75 -3.85
CA THR A 128 -13.43 0.87 -3.90
C THR A 128 -14.09 0.16 -2.73
N SER A 129 -13.61 -1.02 -2.35
CA SER A 129 -14.07 -1.76 -1.16
C SER A 129 -13.92 -0.93 0.11
N TYR A 130 -12.77 -0.28 0.33
CA TYR A 130 -12.59 0.62 1.46
C TYR A 130 -13.63 1.75 1.46
N TYR A 131 -13.77 2.47 0.34
CA TYR A 131 -14.66 3.62 0.27
C TYR A 131 -16.15 3.24 0.41
N GLU A 132 -16.59 2.17 -0.23
CA GLU A 132 -17.96 1.67 -0.15
C GLU A 132 -18.30 1.20 1.25
N ASN A 133 -17.47 0.32 1.83
CA ASN A 133 -17.73 -0.20 3.16
C ASN A 133 -17.68 0.89 4.22
N CYS A 134 -16.92 1.98 4.00
CA CYS A 134 -16.83 3.11 4.94
C CYS A 134 -17.82 4.26 4.66
N GLY A 135 -18.72 4.12 3.69
CA GLY A 135 -19.69 5.18 3.34
C GLY A 135 -19.03 6.48 2.86
N LEU A 136 -17.89 6.37 2.17
CA LEU A 136 -17.11 7.50 1.66
C LEU A 136 -17.44 7.77 0.18
N ASN A 137 -17.18 9.00 -0.27
CA ASN A 137 -17.31 9.35 -1.68
C ASN A 137 -16.22 8.66 -2.51
N LEU A 138 -16.60 7.74 -3.40
CA LEU A 138 -15.70 6.97 -4.28
C LEU A 138 -14.89 7.81 -5.28
N THR A 139 -15.27 9.06 -5.54
CA THR A 139 -14.65 9.89 -6.59
C THR A 139 -13.12 9.98 -6.51
N PRO A 140 -12.49 10.26 -5.36
CA PRO A 140 -11.03 10.35 -5.25
C PRO A 140 -10.34 9.03 -5.60
N CYS A 141 -10.95 7.90 -5.20
CA CYS A 141 -10.46 6.57 -5.52
C CYS A 141 -10.43 6.36 -7.04
N LEU A 142 -11.57 6.55 -7.71
CA LEU A 142 -11.68 6.34 -9.15
C LEU A 142 -10.77 7.27 -9.95
N GLN A 143 -10.64 8.53 -9.53
CA GLN A 143 -9.76 9.51 -10.18
C GLN A 143 -8.28 9.14 -10.09
N TYR A 144 -7.86 8.47 -9.01
CA TYR A 144 -6.49 7.98 -8.90
C TYR A 144 -6.23 6.87 -9.92
N PHE A 145 -7.09 5.85 -9.98
CA PHE A 145 -6.92 4.70 -10.85
C PHE A 145 -7.09 5.03 -12.35
N GLN A 146 -7.97 5.97 -12.70
CA GLN A 146 -8.10 6.48 -14.08
C GLN A 146 -6.81 7.08 -14.67
N LYS A 147 -5.86 7.51 -13.82
CA LYS A 147 -4.56 8.05 -14.26
C LYS A 147 -3.52 6.96 -14.50
N LEU A 148 -3.76 5.75 -14.00
CA LEU A 148 -2.90 4.60 -14.28
C LEU A 148 -3.12 4.14 -15.72
N LYS A 149 -2.08 3.56 -16.34
CA LYS A 149 -2.18 3.10 -17.73
C LYS A 149 -3.34 2.10 -17.86
N PRO A 150 -4.23 2.25 -18.87
CA PRO A 150 -5.35 1.35 -19.07
C PRO A 150 -4.89 -0.12 -19.15
N GLY A 151 -5.45 -0.98 -18.30
CA GLY A 151 -5.20 -2.43 -18.30
C GLY A 151 -4.16 -2.93 -17.30
N LEU A 152 -3.58 -2.05 -16.47
CA LEU A 152 -2.67 -2.43 -15.37
C LEU A 152 -3.38 -2.58 -14.01
N ASP A 153 -4.64 -2.15 -13.93
CA ASP A 153 -5.49 -2.08 -12.74
C ASP A 153 -6.80 -2.88 -12.86
N GLN A 154 -7.12 -3.40 -14.06
CA GLN A 154 -8.43 -3.97 -14.41
C GLN A 154 -8.56 -5.49 -14.20
N ASN A 155 -7.44 -6.19 -13.97
CA ASN A 155 -7.45 -7.62 -13.72
C ASN A 155 -7.16 -7.89 -12.24
N CYS A 156 -8.18 -7.64 -11.45
CA CYS A 156 -8.41 -8.30 -10.18
C CYS A 156 -9.79 -8.95 -10.33
#